data_AF-A0A537ZW58-F1
#
_entry.id   AF-A0A537ZW58-F1
#
_cell.length_a   1.000
_cell.length_b   1.000
_cell.length_c   1.000
_cell.angle_alpha   90.00
_cell.angle_beta   90.00
_cell.angle_gamma   90.00
#
_symmetry.space_group_name_H-M   'P 1'
#
loop_
_entity.id
_entity.type
_entity.pdbx_description
1 polymer ?
#
loop_
_entity_poly.entity_id
_entity_poly.type
_entity_poly.pdbx_seq_one_letter_code
_entity_poly.pdbx_strand_id
1 'polypeptide(L)'
;QLEQVGGNWRLRFRRVLPHAPEKVWRAITEPEHLEAWFPTTIEGERTSGAALRFAHRTRDLPVMEGEMIACEPNSLLEFNHGPDYT
;
A
#
# COMPACT_ATOMS: atom_id res chain seq x y z
N GLN A 1 -4.70 16.48 1.03
CA GLN A 1 -6.07 17.00 1.13
C GLN A 1 -6.89 16.03 1.95
N LEU A 2 -7.47 16.50 3.05
CA LEU A 2 -8.46 15.75 3.83
C LEU A 2 -9.85 16.25 3.42
N GLU A 3 -10.76 15.36 3.08
CA GLU A 3 -12.13 15.68 2.65
C GLU A 3 -13.15 14.70 3.25
N GLN A 4 -14.38 15.15 3.51
CA GLN A 4 -15.50 14.25 3.84
C GLN A 4 -16.23 13.84 2.56
N VAL A 5 -16.43 12.53 2.38
CA VAL A 5 -17.11 11.94 1.23
C VAL A 5 -18.10 10.90 1.72
N GLY A 6 -19.40 11.12 1.51
CA GLY A 6 -20.44 10.15 1.86
C GLY A 6 -20.46 9.74 3.33
N GLY A 7 -20.14 10.68 4.25
CA GLY A 7 -20.06 10.41 5.68
C GLY A 7 -18.72 9.85 6.18
N ASN A 8 -17.77 9.57 5.28
CA ASN A 8 -16.44 9.06 5.62
C ASN A 8 -15.36 10.11 5.39
N TRP A 9 -14.22 9.96 6.07
CA TRP A 9 -13.03 10.78 5.82
C TRP A 9 -12.16 10.16 4.72
N ARG A 10 -11.65 11.00 3.81
CA ARG A 10 -10.72 10.61 2.76
C ARG A 10 -9.49 11.50 2.79
N LEU A 11 -8.31 10.88 2.76
CA LEU A 11 -7.04 11.57 2.69
C LEU A 11 -6.36 11.32 1.33
N ARG A 12 -6.05 12.40 0.61
CA ARG A 12 -5.35 12.38 -0.69
C ARG A 12 -4.01 13.08 -0.61
N PHE A 13 -2.93 12.38 -0.92
CA PHE A 13 -1.60 12.98 -1.11
C PHE A 13 -1.25 13.00 -2.59
N ARG A 14 -0.59 14.07 -3.04
CA ARG A 14 0.00 14.17 -4.38
C ARG A 14 1.43 14.66 -4.24
N ARG A 15 2.35 14.00 -4.93
CA ARG A 15 3.76 14.37 -4.99
C ARG A 15 4.22 14.32 -6.44
N VAL A 16 5.07 15.26 -6.83
CA VAL A 16 5.79 15.21 -8.11
C VAL A 16 7.17 14.62 -7.81
N LEU A 17 7.49 13.49 -8.41
CA LEU A 17 8.78 12.82 -8.26
C LEU A 17 9.58 12.99 -9.57
N PRO A 18 10.86 13.38 -9.52
CA PRO A 18 11.71 13.55 -10.70
C PRO A 18 12.25 12.20 -11.21
N HIS A 19 11.41 11.17 -11.23
CA HIS A 19 11.76 9.79 -11.55
C HIS A 19 10.74 9.18 -12.50
N ALA A 20 11.18 8.30 -13.39
CA ALA A 20 10.30 7.56 -14.28
C ALA A 20 9.35 6.64 -13.47
N PRO A 21 8.12 6.38 -13.95
CA PRO A 21 7.14 5.53 -13.27
C PRO A 21 7.70 4.16 -12.86
N GLU A 22 8.54 3.54 -13.68
CA GLU A 22 9.15 2.24 -13.43
C GLU A 22 10.09 2.25 -12.21
N LYS A 23 10.77 3.37 -11.96
CA LYS A 23 11.60 3.52 -10.76
C LYS A 23 10.73 3.68 -9.51
N VAL A 24 9.65 4.44 -9.62
CA VAL A 24 8.70 4.64 -8.50
C VAL A 24 7.96 3.35 -8.20
N TRP A 25 7.55 2.61 -9.23
CA TRP A 25 6.88 1.32 -9.12
C TRP A 25 7.70 0.33 -8.29
N ARG A 26 8.96 0.12 -8.69
CA ARG A 26 9.89 -0.71 -7.93
C ARG A 26 10.02 -0.30 -6.47
N ALA A 27 10.07 1.00 -6.19
CA ALA A 27 10.15 1.52 -4.82
C ALA A 27 8.91 1.22 -3.95
N ILE A 28 7.76 0.94 -4.56
CA ILE A 28 6.50 0.63 -3.86
C ILE A 28 6.08 -0.85 -3.97
N THR A 29 6.70 -1.65 -4.85
CA THR A 29 6.34 -3.07 -5.05
C THR A 29 7.44 -4.08 -4.73
N GLU A 30 8.72 -3.71 -4.85
CA GLU A 30 9.85 -4.63 -4.62
C GLU A 30 10.27 -4.57 -3.14
N PRO A 31 10.32 -5.71 -2.42
CA PRO A 31 10.61 -5.74 -0.98
C PRO A 31 11.90 -4.99 -0.59
N GLU A 32 12.98 -5.22 -1.34
CA GLU A 32 14.30 -4.60 -1.12
C GLU A 32 14.29 -3.07 -1.15
N HIS A 33 13.33 -2.46 -1.87
CA HIS A 33 13.18 -1.01 -1.91
C HIS A 33 12.11 -0.50 -0.94
N LEU A 34 11.01 -1.24 -0.79
CA LEU A 34 9.91 -0.90 0.10
C LEU A 34 10.38 -0.85 1.56
N GLU A 35 11.30 -1.76 1.93
CA GLU A 35 11.92 -1.83 3.25
C GLU A 35 12.72 -0.59 3.66
N ALA A 36 13.11 0.26 2.72
CA ALA A 36 13.84 1.49 3.06
C ALA A 36 12.95 2.55 3.73
N TRP A 37 11.62 2.48 3.58
CA TRP A 37 10.74 3.57 4.01
C TRP A 37 9.35 3.13 4.52
N PHE A 38 8.85 1.95 4.13
CA PHE A 38 7.52 1.49 4.54
C PHE A 38 7.59 0.60 5.79
N PRO A 39 6.76 0.82 6.83
CA PRO A 39 6.92 0.15 8.12
C PRO A 39 6.58 -1.35 8.11
N THR A 40 5.75 -1.79 7.16
CA THR A 40 5.26 -3.17 7.06
C THR A 40 5.78 -3.86 5.79
N THR A 41 5.81 -5.20 5.80
CA THR A 41 5.86 -6.00 4.56
C THR A 41 4.49 -6.02 3.91
N ILE A 42 4.43 -6.32 2.61
CA ILE A 42 3.18 -6.59 1.89
C ILE A 42 3.33 -7.95 1.21
N GLU A 43 2.82 -8.98 1.86
CA GLU A 43 2.90 -10.38 1.43
C GLU A 43 1.60 -10.80 0.73
N GLY A 44 1.71 -11.59 -0.34
CA GLY A 44 0.57 -12.08 -1.12
C GLY A 44 0.71 -11.83 -2.61
N GLU A 45 -0.23 -12.34 -3.40
CA GLU A 45 -0.20 -12.21 -4.85
C GLU A 45 -0.59 -10.80 -5.31
N ARG A 46 -0.11 -10.41 -6.51
CA ARG A 46 -0.42 -9.12 -7.15
C ARG A 46 -1.62 -9.23 -8.11
N THR A 47 -2.55 -10.11 -7.81
CA THR A 47 -3.77 -10.36 -8.59
C THR A 47 -4.96 -9.75 -7.86
N SER A 48 -5.89 -9.11 -8.57
CA SER A 48 -7.14 -8.60 -7.97
C SER A 48 -7.89 -9.72 -7.25
N GLY A 49 -8.37 -9.46 -6.03
CA GLY A 49 -9.02 -10.42 -5.13
C GLY A 49 -8.07 -11.28 -4.31
N ALA A 50 -6.75 -11.18 -4.48
CA ALA A 50 -5.80 -11.94 -3.68
C ALA A 50 -5.73 -11.45 -2.23
N ALA A 51 -5.65 -12.39 -1.29
CA ALA A 51 -5.41 -12.08 0.11
C ALA A 51 -4.00 -11.50 0.31
N LEU A 52 -3.90 -10.45 1.12
CA LEU A 52 -2.65 -9.80 1.51
C LEU A 52 -2.44 -9.86 3.02
N ARG A 53 -1.18 -9.94 3.43
CA ARG A 53 -0.75 -9.87 4.83
C ARG A 53 0.25 -8.72 5.00
N PHE A 54 0.06 -7.93 6.05
CA PHE A 54 0.91 -6.80 6.40
C PHE A 54 1.55 -7.02 7.78
N ALA A 55 2.83 -7.37 7.80
CA ALA A 55 3.58 -7.60 9.04
C ALA A 55 4.49 -6.41 9.35
N HIS A 56 4.45 -5.89 10.58
CA HIS A 56 5.33 -4.80 10.98
C HIS A 56 6.78 -5.29 11.12
N ARG A 57 7.74 -4.62 10.48
CA ARG A 57 9.11 -5.15 10.37
C ARG A 57 9.93 -5.04 11.66
N THR A 58 9.69 -4.00 12.45
CA THR A 58 10.51 -3.67 13.62
C THR A 58 9.77 -3.73 14.96
N ARG A 59 8.47 -4.05 14.94
CA ARG A 59 7.62 -4.09 16.14
C ARG A 59 6.84 -5.39 16.11
N ASP A 60 6.70 -5.98 17.28
CA ASP A 60 5.82 -7.13 17.48
C ASP A 60 4.37 -6.64 17.58
N LEU A 61 3.74 -6.48 16.41
CA LEU A 61 2.34 -6.09 16.27
C LEU A 61 1.61 -7.21 15.52
N PRO A 62 0.31 -7.42 15.79
CA PRO A 62 -0.49 -8.37 15.04
C PRO A 62 -0.40 -8.12 13.54
N VAL A 63 -0.29 -9.19 12.75
CA VAL A 63 -0.35 -9.11 11.29
C VAL A 63 -1.74 -8.62 10.89
N MET A 64 -1.79 -7.62 10.03
CA MET A 64 -3.05 -7.13 9.47
C MET A 64 -3.34 -7.88 8.18
N GLU A 65 -4.59 -8.31 8.03
CA GLU A 65 -5.09 -8.90 6.79
C GLU A 65 -5.60 -7.80 5.86
N GLY A 66 -5.53 -8.03 4.56
CA GLY A 66 -6.14 -7.19 3.53
C GLY A 66 -6.30 -7.92 2.22
N GLU A 67 -6.56 -7.17 1.16
CA GLU A 67 -6.89 -7.69 -0.16
C GLU A 67 -6.35 -6.77 -1.24
N MET A 68 -5.81 -7.38 -2.30
CA MET A 68 -5.42 -6.68 -3.51
C MET A 68 -6.68 -6.31 -4.30
N ILE A 69 -6.90 -5.01 -4.53
CA ILE A 69 -8.05 -4.52 -5.32
C ILE A 69 -7.66 -4.43 -6.80
N ALA A 70 -6.54 -3.78 -7.11
CA ALA A 70 -6.02 -3.65 -8.45
C ALA A 70 -4.49 -3.54 -8.45
N CYS A 71 -3.84 -4.14 -9.45
CA CYS A 71 -2.41 -4.02 -9.67
C CYS A 71 -2.11 -3.94 -11.16
N GLU A 72 -1.82 -2.74 -11.63
CA GLU A 72 -1.41 -2.45 -13.00
C GLU A 72 0.04 -1.92 -12.99
N PRO A 73 0.98 -2.66 -13.60
CA PRO A 73 2.40 -2.30 -13.56
C PRO A 73 2.66 -0.85 -14.01
N ASN A 74 3.38 -0.11 -13.16
CA ASN A 74 3.79 1.28 -13.38
C ASN A 74 2.67 2.33 -13.41
N SER A 75 1.41 1.97 -13.13
CA SER A 75 0.27 2.90 -13.16
C SER A 75 -0.59 2.89 -11.89
N LEU A 76 -0.95 1.71 -11.36
CA LEU A 76 -1.92 1.58 -10.28
C LEU A 76 -1.57 0.43 -9.32
N LEU A 77 -1.47 0.75 -8.04
CA LEU A 77 -1.43 -0.23 -6.95
C LEU A 77 -2.52 0.17 -5.95
N GLU A 78 -3.52 -0.69 -5.81
CA GLU A 78 -4.66 -0.46 -4.93
C GLU A 78 -4.92 -1.71 -4.10
N PHE A 79 -4.98 -1.53 -2.78
CA PHE A 79 -5.30 -2.57 -1.83
C PHE A 79 -6.09 -1.98 -0.69
N ASN A 80 -6.92 -2.81 -0.06
CA ASN A 80 -7.39 -2.48 1.28
C ASN A 80 -6.31 -2.92 2.28
N HIS A 81 -6.10 -2.07 3.26
CA HIS A 81 -5.36 -2.40 4.46
C HIS A 81 -6.43 -2.59 5.53
N GLY A 82 -6.30 -3.61 6.38
CA GLY A 82 -7.31 -4.00 7.37
C GLY A 82 -7.90 -2.81 8.16
N PRO A 83 -9.07 -3.01 8.79
CA PRO A 83 -9.89 -1.92 9.31
C PRO A 83 -9.09 -0.95 10.18
N ASP A 84 -9.38 0.35 10.06
CA ASP A 84 -8.91 1.34 11.01
C ASP A 84 -9.38 0.90 12.40
N TYR A 85 -8.44 0.56 13.29
CA TYR A 85 -8.75 0.38 14.70
C TYR A 85 -9.31 1.72 15.19
N THR A 86 -10.62 1.72 15.46
CA THR A 86 -11.36 2.86 16.02
C THR A 86 -11.14 2.97 17.51
#